data_AF-A0A7S4M4C0-F1
#
_entry.id   AF-A0A7S4M4C0-F1
#
_cell.length_a   1.000
_cell.length_b   1.000
_cell.length_c   1.000
_cell.angle_alpha   90.00
_cell.angle_beta   90.00
_cell.angle_gamma   90.00
#
_symmetry.space_group_name_H-M   'P 1'
#
loop_
_entity.id
_entity.type
_entity.pdbx_description
1 polymer ?
#
loop_
_entity_poly.entity_id
_entity_poly.type
_entity_poly.pdbx_seq_one_letter_code
_entity_poly.pdbx_strand_id
1 'polypeptide(L)'
;MRLRSFEDQYKASDDFERVYLEAVVASKDIVQPFILALETKNTKLVAIAVSSLQKLFSRNAVAVDVVPGILRAISTHLDNTDETILLKILQAIVALLTSQIPIHHTTLSSALSICIHLNLNRNSIVRSTAGASLKQVATNLIERAISEAENGADVDIKKQDTYVHDAYHFVLDICRLTRTDSPSWLKIKELSLPLGMEMLESVLSANPAFFVEHAPFLTLLRDQVFPLVVQTFKQSHNFTVILRLLRLINCIIQNFSKNLAAESEVFLCRLVRMIKPDGPKWLNALVLEIFSTYFHDEE
;
A
#
# COMPACT_ATOMS: atom_id res chain seq x y z
N MET A 1 12.88 34.44 23.42
CA MET A 1 14.21 34.67 24.04
C MET A 1 14.73 33.48 24.86
N ARG A 2 14.24 32.24 24.62
CA ARG A 2 14.66 31.02 25.35
C ARG A 2 15.37 29.95 24.49
N LEU A 3 15.65 30.26 23.21
CA LEU A 3 16.33 29.32 22.31
C LEU A 3 17.87 29.43 22.37
N ARG A 4 18.42 30.54 22.86
CA ARG A 4 19.88 30.77 22.90
C ARG A 4 20.59 30.17 24.11
N SER A 5 19.87 29.75 25.15
CA SER A 5 20.48 29.19 26.37
C SER A 5 20.67 27.67 26.33
N PHE A 6 20.34 27.01 25.22
CA PHE A 6 20.53 25.57 25.03
C PHE A 6 21.70 25.23 24.08
N GLU A 7 22.22 26.22 23.34
CA GLU A 7 23.30 26.02 22.36
C GLU A 7 24.69 25.80 23.03
N ASP A 8 24.87 26.25 24.27
CA ASP A 8 26.21 26.31 24.90
C ASP A 8 26.65 25.04 25.66
N GLN A 9 25.85 23.96 25.72
CA GLN A 9 26.21 22.79 26.56
C GLN A 9 26.36 21.42 25.88
N TYR A 10 26.02 21.22 24.61
CA TYR A 10 26.11 19.88 24.03
C TYR A 10 26.62 19.90 22.59
N LYS A 11 27.89 19.49 22.41
CA LYS A 11 28.46 19.12 21.11
C LYS A 11 28.36 17.61 20.90
N ALA A 12 27.36 17.19 20.12
CA ALA A 12 27.39 16.04 19.23
C ALA A 12 26.29 16.26 18.17
N SER A 13 26.66 16.25 16.88
CA SER A 13 25.81 16.74 15.78
C SER A 13 24.49 15.96 15.60
N ASP A 14 24.44 14.69 16.00
CA ASP A 14 23.25 13.84 15.87
C ASP A 14 22.28 13.96 17.04
N ASP A 15 22.79 14.18 18.27
CA ASP A 15 21.94 14.39 19.44
C ASP A 15 21.17 15.72 19.35
N PHE A 16 21.76 16.74 18.74
CA PHE A 16 21.10 18.03 18.58
C PHE A 16 19.92 17.95 17.59
N GLU A 17 20.10 17.35 16.41
CA GLU A 17 18.98 17.22 15.46
C GLU A 17 17.86 16.37 16.05
N ARG A 18 18.18 15.29 16.78
CA ARG A 18 17.20 14.46 17.48
C ARG A 18 16.42 15.23 18.55
N VAL A 19 17.09 15.98 19.41
CA VAL A 19 16.45 16.79 20.47
C VAL A 19 15.54 17.87 19.87
N TYR A 20 15.94 18.48 18.74
CA TYR A 20 15.10 19.45 18.04
C TYR A 20 13.88 18.79 17.39
N LEU A 21 14.05 17.62 16.77
CA LEU A 21 12.93 16.87 16.20
C LEU A 21 11.94 16.46 17.30
N GLU A 22 12.43 15.99 18.44
CA GLU A 22 11.59 15.66 19.60
C GLU A 22 10.84 16.90 20.14
N ALA A 23 11.50 18.06 20.21
CA ALA A 23 10.87 19.32 20.59
C ALA A 23 9.82 19.80 19.58
N VAL A 24 10.07 19.60 18.28
CA VAL A 24 9.13 19.91 17.19
C VAL A 24 7.91 18.99 17.26
N VAL A 25 8.10 17.69 17.46
CA VAL A 25 7.02 16.72 17.65
C VAL A 25 6.19 17.06 18.89
N ALA A 26 6.82 17.49 19.99
CA ALA A 26 6.12 17.92 21.19
C ALA A 26 5.25 19.18 20.97
N SER A 27 5.63 20.04 20.01
CA SER A 27 4.91 21.27 19.68
C SER A 27 3.81 21.01 18.64
N LYS A 28 2.64 20.57 19.11
CA LYS A 28 1.45 20.32 18.27
C LYS A 28 1.01 21.53 17.45
N ASP A 29 1.33 22.74 17.93
CA ASP A 29 0.99 24.01 17.27
C ASP A 29 1.75 24.24 15.96
N ILE A 30 2.87 23.55 15.72
CA ILE A 30 3.69 23.76 14.51
C ILE A 30 2.92 23.42 13.23
N VAL A 31 1.95 22.50 13.32
CA VAL A 31 1.18 22.03 12.18
C VAL A 31 -0.01 22.95 11.88
N GLN A 32 -0.49 23.70 12.88
CA GLN A 32 -1.72 24.48 12.79
C GLN A 32 -1.72 25.51 11.65
N PRO A 33 -0.64 26.27 11.38
CA PRO A 33 -0.61 27.20 10.24
C PRO A 33 -0.79 26.50 8.89
N PHE A 34 -0.29 25.26 8.75
CA PHE A 34 -0.44 24.49 7.53
C PHE A 34 -1.86 23.98 7.36
N ILE A 35 -2.52 23.55 8.44
CA ILE A 35 -3.95 23.17 8.41
C ILE A 35 -4.81 24.38 8.01
N LEU A 36 -4.58 25.55 8.63
CA LEU A 36 -5.30 26.78 8.27
C LEU A 36 -5.05 27.17 6.79
N ALA A 37 -3.83 26.99 6.29
CA ALA A 37 -3.52 27.24 4.88
C ALA A 37 -4.26 26.28 3.94
N LEU A 38 -4.43 25.00 4.33
CA LEU A 38 -5.24 24.02 3.60
C LEU A 38 -6.73 24.39 3.62
N GLU A 39 -7.24 25.05 4.65
CA GLU A 39 -8.64 25.50 4.68
C GLU A 39 -8.93 26.67 3.74
N THR A 40 -7.88 27.31 3.19
CA THR A 40 -8.05 28.40 2.22
C THR A 40 -8.39 27.90 0.82
N LYS A 41 -8.97 28.78 0.00
CA LYS A 41 -9.16 28.55 -1.45
C LYS A 41 -7.94 28.93 -2.30
N ASN A 42 -6.82 29.31 -1.66
CA ASN A 42 -5.64 29.80 -2.37
C ASN A 42 -4.70 28.64 -2.73
N THR A 43 -4.68 28.28 -4.01
CA THR A 43 -3.88 27.17 -4.55
C THR A 43 -2.38 27.28 -4.23
N LYS A 44 -1.82 28.49 -4.17
CA LYS A 44 -0.41 28.70 -3.81
C LYS A 44 -0.15 28.37 -2.34
N LEU A 45 -1.04 28.80 -1.44
CA LEU A 45 -0.92 28.51 -0.01
C LEU A 45 -1.09 27.01 0.26
N VAL A 46 -2.07 26.38 -0.37
CA VAL A 46 -2.27 24.92 -0.32
C VAL A 46 -1.00 24.20 -0.79
N ALA A 47 -0.45 24.58 -1.95
CA ALA A 47 0.75 23.95 -2.49
C ALA A 47 1.99 24.11 -1.59
N ILE A 48 2.14 25.25 -0.90
CA ILE A 48 3.23 25.47 0.07
C ILE A 48 3.01 24.65 1.33
N ALA A 49 1.78 24.61 1.85
CA ALA A 49 1.41 23.85 3.03
C ALA A 49 1.65 22.35 2.83
N VAL A 50 1.15 21.78 1.73
CA VAL A 50 1.34 20.35 1.41
C VAL A 50 2.82 20.00 1.25
N SER A 51 3.61 20.82 0.53
CA SER A 51 5.05 20.59 0.40
C SER A 51 5.82 20.73 1.71
N SER A 52 5.35 21.55 2.65
CA SER A 52 5.95 21.68 3.98
C SER A 52 5.62 20.47 4.85
N LEU A 53 4.36 20.02 4.82
CA LEU A 53 3.91 18.81 5.51
C LEU A 53 4.65 17.57 5.03
N GLN A 54 4.85 17.42 3.72
CA GLN A 54 5.69 16.34 3.15
C GLN A 54 7.06 16.28 3.83
N LYS A 55 7.76 17.42 3.95
CA LYS A 55 9.09 17.49 4.57
C LYS A 55 9.06 17.14 6.05
N LEU A 56 8.01 17.55 6.76
CA LEU A 56 7.82 17.21 8.17
C LEU A 56 7.59 15.71 8.35
N PHE A 57 6.75 15.09 7.51
CA PHE A 57 6.52 13.65 7.52
C PHE A 57 7.80 12.86 7.23
N SER A 58 8.58 13.25 6.21
CA SER A 58 9.85 12.60 5.88
C SER A 58 10.90 12.70 6.99
N ARG A 59 10.75 13.65 7.92
CA ARG A 59 11.62 13.83 9.09
C ARG A 59 11.02 13.28 10.39
N ASN A 60 9.86 12.62 10.33
CA ASN A 60 9.09 12.16 11.49
C ASN A 60 8.77 13.29 12.49
N ALA A 61 8.67 14.53 12.00
CA ALA A 61 8.58 15.75 12.81
C ALA A 61 7.12 16.16 13.09
N VAL A 62 6.21 15.19 13.19
CA VAL A 62 4.77 15.41 13.38
C VAL A 62 4.25 14.44 14.43
N ALA A 63 3.52 14.95 15.42
CA ALA A 63 2.86 14.11 16.41
C ALA A 63 1.70 13.32 15.79
N VAL A 64 1.54 12.06 16.19
CA VAL A 64 0.51 11.16 15.63
C VAL A 64 -0.90 11.72 15.80
N ASP A 65 -1.17 12.40 16.91
CA ASP A 65 -2.51 12.90 17.25
C ASP A 65 -3.00 14.04 16.34
N VAL A 66 -2.09 14.76 15.68
CA VAL A 66 -2.47 15.82 14.74
C VAL A 66 -2.67 15.31 13.31
N VAL A 67 -2.17 14.10 12.98
CA VAL A 67 -2.26 13.51 11.63
C VAL A 67 -3.70 13.41 11.12
N PRO A 68 -4.70 12.95 11.91
CA PRO A 68 -6.09 12.91 11.45
C PRO A 68 -6.62 14.29 11.01
N GLY A 69 -6.22 15.36 11.72
CA GLY A 69 -6.56 16.74 11.36
C GLY A 69 -5.98 17.15 10.01
N ILE A 70 -4.71 16.80 9.76
CA ILE A 70 -4.05 17.04 8.48
C ILE A 70 -4.73 16.28 7.35
N LEU A 71 -5.00 14.98 7.53
CA LEU A 71 -5.66 14.14 6.52
C LEU A 71 -7.04 14.69 6.16
N ARG A 72 -7.81 15.13 7.16
CA ARG A 72 -9.12 15.76 6.94
C ARG A 72 -9.00 17.03 6.11
N ALA A 73 -8.03 17.91 6.42
CA ALA A 73 -7.81 19.15 5.68
C ALA A 73 -7.30 18.88 4.25
N ILE A 74 -6.45 17.88 4.04
CA ILE A 74 -6.02 17.45 2.70
C ILE A 74 -7.19 16.90 1.88
N SER A 75 -8.10 16.16 2.53
CA SER A 75 -9.22 15.50 1.86
C SER A 75 -10.17 16.48 1.15
N THR A 76 -10.19 17.76 1.54
CA THR A 76 -11.03 18.77 0.87
C THR A 76 -10.49 19.19 -0.50
N HIS A 77 -9.30 18.74 -0.90
CA HIS A 77 -8.62 19.11 -2.15
C HIS A 77 -8.48 17.97 -3.16
N LEU A 78 -9.07 16.79 -2.91
CA LEU A 78 -8.89 15.62 -3.78
C LEU A 78 -9.57 15.77 -5.15
N ASP A 79 -10.59 16.62 -5.24
CA ASP A 79 -11.30 16.96 -6.48
C ASP A 79 -10.75 18.22 -7.18
N ASN A 80 -9.56 18.68 -6.77
CA ASN A 80 -8.92 19.84 -7.40
C ASN A 80 -8.58 19.54 -8.87
N THR A 81 -8.69 20.54 -9.74
CA THR A 81 -8.37 20.42 -11.17
C THR A 81 -6.88 20.55 -11.46
N ASP A 82 -6.11 21.16 -10.55
CA ASP A 82 -4.67 21.34 -10.68
C ASP A 82 -3.91 20.06 -10.34
N GLU A 83 -3.38 19.40 -11.38
CA GLU A 83 -2.59 18.17 -11.24
C GLU A 83 -1.36 18.37 -10.34
N THR A 84 -0.79 19.57 -10.29
CA THR A 84 0.40 19.86 -9.47
C THR A 84 0.07 19.73 -7.99
N ILE A 85 -1.11 20.21 -7.59
CA ILE A 85 -1.59 20.10 -6.20
C ILE A 85 -1.87 18.64 -5.86
N LEU A 86 -2.54 17.91 -6.75
CA LEU A 86 -2.85 16.49 -6.55
C LEU A 86 -1.58 15.64 -6.41
N LEU A 87 -0.56 15.89 -7.24
CA LEU A 87 0.72 15.19 -7.14
C LEU A 87 1.49 15.54 -5.86
N LYS A 88 1.45 16.81 -5.42
CA LYS A 88 2.01 17.21 -4.12
C LYS A 88 1.30 16.52 -2.96
N ILE A 89 -0.03 16.41 -3.02
CA ILE A 89 -0.82 15.70 -2.02
C ILE A 89 -0.38 14.24 -1.99
N LEU A 90 -0.32 13.58 -3.15
CA LEU A 90 0.14 12.20 -3.25
C LEU A 90 1.53 12.04 -2.61
N GLN A 91 2.49 12.89 -2.95
CA GLN A 91 3.84 12.84 -2.39
C GLN A 91 3.87 13.05 -0.88
N ALA A 92 3.05 13.95 -0.34
CA ALA A 92 2.94 14.17 1.10
C ALA A 92 2.35 12.96 1.83
N ILE A 93 1.29 12.36 1.28
CA ILE A 93 0.65 11.18 1.87
C ILE A 93 1.56 9.95 1.77
N VAL A 94 2.26 9.76 0.65
CA VAL A 94 3.27 8.69 0.52
C VAL A 94 4.38 8.88 1.55
N ALA A 95 4.90 10.11 1.72
CA ALA A 95 5.91 10.41 2.74
C ALA A 95 5.42 10.08 4.16
N LEU A 96 4.15 10.32 4.48
CA LEU A 96 3.54 9.91 5.76
C LEU A 96 3.47 8.37 5.88
N LEU A 97 2.99 7.68 4.84
CA LEU A 97 2.81 6.22 4.84
C LEU A 97 4.14 5.45 4.94
N THR A 98 5.23 6.03 4.42
CA THR A 98 6.59 5.47 4.51
C THR A 98 7.42 6.06 5.65
N SER A 99 6.83 6.89 6.51
CA SER A 99 7.50 7.44 7.70
C SER A 99 7.47 6.46 8.87
N GLN A 100 8.26 6.75 9.90
CA GLN A 100 8.26 6.05 11.19
C GLN A 100 7.21 6.59 12.17
N ILE A 101 6.34 7.50 11.72
CA ILE A 101 5.21 7.97 12.53
C ILE A 101 4.25 6.78 12.72
N PRO A 102 3.91 6.40 13.96
CA PRO A 102 3.11 5.20 14.20
C PRO A 102 1.63 5.49 13.97
N ILE A 103 1.20 5.41 12.71
CA ILE A 103 -0.20 5.54 12.30
C ILE A 103 -0.82 4.16 12.11
N HIS A 104 -1.98 3.96 12.72
CA HIS A 104 -2.69 2.69 12.70
C HIS A 104 -4.17 2.86 12.35
N HIS A 105 -4.80 1.74 11.99
CA HIS A 105 -6.23 1.58 11.86
C HIS A 105 -6.91 2.71 11.07
N THR A 106 -7.66 3.60 11.73
CA THR A 106 -8.48 4.61 11.04
C THR A 106 -7.63 5.64 10.31
N THR A 107 -6.52 6.06 10.91
CA THR A 107 -5.63 7.08 10.34
C THR A 107 -4.91 6.52 9.11
N LEU A 108 -4.44 5.27 9.20
CA LEU A 108 -3.80 4.57 8.08
C LEU A 108 -4.79 4.33 6.93
N SER A 109 -6.00 3.84 7.24
CA SER A 109 -7.08 3.67 6.26
C SER A 109 -7.44 4.97 5.56
N SER A 110 -7.53 6.09 6.29
CA SER A 110 -7.76 7.41 5.70
C SER A 110 -6.64 7.85 4.76
N ALA A 111 -5.38 7.64 5.14
CA ALA A 111 -4.23 7.97 4.28
C ALA A 111 -4.22 7.11 2.99
N LEU A 112 -4.45 5.80 3.10
CA LEU A 112 -4.57 4.90 1.94
C LEU A 112 -5.74 5.28 1.04
N SER A 113 -6.89 5.65 1.63
CA SER A 113 -8.08 6.07 0.90
C SER A 113 -7.81 7.31 0.03
N ILE A 114 -6.99 8.25 0.51
CA ILE A 114 -6.57 9.41 -0.28
C ILE A 114 -5.76 8.96 -1.51
N CYS A 115 -4.76 8.08 -1.34
CA CYS A 115 -3.96 7.59 -2.45
C CYS A 115 -4.82 6.84 -3.49
N ILE A 116 -5.77 6.01 -3.03
CA ILE A 116 -6.68 5.29 -3.93
C ILE A 116 -7.62 6.25 -4.66
N HIS A 117 -8.14 7.28 -3.99
CA HIS A 117 -8.94 8.31 -4.65
C HIS A 117 -8.16 9.02 -5.77
N LEU A 118 -6.88 9.35 -5.52
CA LEU A 118 -6.02 9.96 -6.54
C LEU A 118 -5.73 8.99 -7.70
N ASN A 119 -5.68 7.68 -7.45
CA ASN A 119 -5.58 6.69 -8.53
C ASN A 119 -6.84 6.65 -9.42
N LEU A 120 -8.02 6.94 -8.89
CA LEU A 120 -9.25 6.99 -9.66
C LEU A 120 -9.43 8.32 -10.43
N ASN A 121 -8.43 9.22 -10.38
CA ASN A 121 -8.51 10.50 -11.06
C ASN A 121 -8.57 10.35 -12.60
N ARG A 122 -9.22 11.33 -13.25
CA ARG A 122 -9.35 11.39 -14.71
C ARG A 122 -8.01 11.65 -15.40
N ASN A 123 -7.14 12.44 -14.78
CA ASN A 123 -5.80 12.73 -15.27
C ASN A 123 -4.91 11.47 -15.21
N SER A 124 -4.37 11.06 -16.34
CA SER A 124 -3.58 9.83 -16.47
C SER A 124 -2.25 9.88 -15.73
N ILE A 125 -1.62 11.06 -15.60
CA ILE A 125 -0.36 11.25 -14.88
C ILE A 125 -0.60 11.03 -13.38
N VAL A 126 -1.62 11.69 -12.83
CA VAL A 126 -2.01 11.52 -11.41
C VAL A 126 -2.38 10.07 -11.14
N ARG A 127 -3.25 9.48 -11.99
CA ARG A 127 -3.68 8.09 -11.86
C ARG A 127 -2.52 7.09 -11.88
N SER A 128 -1.63 7.21 -12.86
CA SER A 128 -0.49 6.29 -13.03
C SER A 128 0.51 6.42 -11.88
N THR A 129 0.82 7.66 -11.48
CA THR A 129 1.73 7.94 -10.37
C THR A 129 1.18 7.39 -9.05
N ALA A 130 -0.11 7.63 -8.77
CA ALA A 130 -0.77 7.09 -7.59
C ALA A 130 -0.79 5.55 -7.59
N GLY A 131 -1.02 4.92 -8.74
CA GLY A 131 -0.98 3.46 -8.86
C GLY A 131 0.41 2.87 -8.55
N ALA A 132 1.48 3.51 -9.03
CA ALA A 132 2.85 3.10 -8.70
C ALA A 132 3.14 3.29 -7.20
N SER A 133 2.78 4.44 -6.63
CA SER A 133 2.96 4.73 -5.20
C SER A 133 2.18 3.77 -4.30
N LEU A 134 0.95 3.40 -4.68
CA LEU A 134 0.13 2.46 -3.91
C LEU A 134 0.78 1.08 -3.81
N LYS A 135 1.41 0.59 -4.88
CA LYS A 135 2.13 -0.69 -4.85
C LYS A 135 3.33 -0.66 -3.91
N GLN A 136 4.11 0.43 -3.95
CA GLN A 136 5.23 0.62 -3.02
C GLN A 136 4.76 0.69 -1.57
N VAL A 137 3.72 1.49 -1.30
CA VAL A 137 3.14 1.62 0.05
C VAL A 137 2.56 0.29 0.53
N ALA A 138 1.93 -0.48 -0.35
CA ALA A 138 1.41 -1.81 -0.03
C ALA A 138 2.51 -2.74 0.48
N THR A 139 3.64 -2.81 -0.24
CA THR A 139 4.80 -3.61 0.17
C THR A 139 5.38 -3.10 1.50
N ASN A 140 5.55 -1.78 1.64
CA ASN A 140 6.06 -1.17 2.89
C ASN A 140 5.15 -1.44 4.10
N LEU A 141 3.82 -1.52 3.92
CA LEU A 141 2.91 -1.88 5.01
C LEU A 141 3.18 -3.30 5.54
N ILE A 142 3.47 -4.24 4.64
CA ILE A 142 3.82 -5.62 5.03
C ILE A 142 5.19 -5.66 5.69
N GLU A 143 6.17 -4.91 5.18
CA GLU A 143 7.50 -4.80 5.81
C GLU A 143 7.42 -4.27 7.25
N ARG A 144 6.52 -3.31 7.52
CA ARG A 144 6.25 -2.84 8.89
C ARG A 144 5.64 -3.93 9.77
N ALA A 145 4.72 -4.74 9.21
CA ALA A 145 4.15 -5.88 9.93
C ALA A 145 5.20 -6.96 10.25
N ILE A 146 6.12 -7.23 9.32
CA ILE A 146 7.25 -8.14 9.52
C ILE A 146 8.13 -7.63 10.66
N SER A 147 8.57 -6.36 10.59
CA SER A 147 9.42 -5.78 11.63
C SER A 147 8.74 -5.78 13.00
N GLU A 148 7.43 -5.53 13.06
CA GLU A 148 6.66 -5.63 14.31
C GLU A 148 6.63 -7.05 14.87
N ALA A 149 6.41 -8.06 14.01
CA ALA A 149 6.41 -9.47 14.40
C ALA A 149 7.79 -9.96 14.88
N GLU A 150 8.87 -9.57 14.19
CA GLU A 150 10.26 -9.91 14.56
C GLU A 150 10.66 -9.33 15.93
N ASN A 151 10.10 -8.17 16.30
CA ASN A 151 10.33 -7.53 17.59
C ASN A 151 9.57 -8.21 18.76
N GLY A 152 9.01 -9.41 18.55
CA GLY A 152 8.33 -10.19 19.57
C GLY A 152 6.90 -9.73 19.86
N ALA A 153 6.30 -8.93 18.97
CA ALA A 153 4.87 -8.67 19.04
C ALA A 153 4.10 -9.95 18.69
N ASP A 154 3.06 -10.26 19.47
CA ASP A 154 2.14 -11.35 19.15
C ASP A 154 1.47 -11.09 17.79
N VAL A 155 1.58 -12.05 16.86
CA VAL A 155 0.98 -11.98 15.51
C VAL A 155 -0.52 -12.32 15.58
N ASP A 156 -1.18 -11.86 16.65
CA ASP A 156 -2.62 -11.99 16.80
C ASP A 156 -3.30 -10.89 16.00
N ILE A 157 -3.88 -11.29 14.87
CA ILE A 157 -4.70 -10.43 14.01
C ILE A 157 -5.92 -9.82 14.75
N LYS A 158 -6.25 -10.26 15.97
CA LYS A 158 -7.30 -9.65 16.79
C LYS A 158 -6.83 -8.41 17.56
N LYS A 159 -5.52 -8.25 17.74
CA LYS A 159 -4.96 -7.09 18.43
C LYS A 159 -5.00 -5.87 17.51
N GLN A 160 -5.99 -5.02 17.75
CA GLN A 160 -6.15 -3.76 17.03
C GLN A 160 -4.94 -2.84 17.24
N ASP A 161 -4.79 -1.88 16.34
CA ASP A 161 -3.73 -0.87 16.32
C ASP A 161 -2.30 -1.45 16.24
N THR A 162 -2.13 -2.53 15.45
CA THR A 162 -0.85 -3.14 15.11
C THR A 162 -0.66 -3.15 13.60
N TYR A 163 0.59 -3.11 13.11
CA TYR A 163 0.86 -3.25 11.67
C TYR A 163 0.47 -4.61 11.15
N VAL A 164 0.59 -5.68 11.96
CA VAL A 164 0.11 -7.02 11.60
C VAL A 164 -1.41 -7.01 11.33
N HIS A 165 -2.19 -6.41 12.23
CA HIS A 165 -3.64 -6.27 12.05
C HIS A 165 -3.99 -5.44 10.80
N ASP A 166 -3.34 -4.28 10.64
CA ASP A 166 -3.57 -3.39 9.52
C ASP A 166 -3.19 -4.04 8.17
N ALA A 167 -2.07 -4.76 8.10
CA ALA A 167 -1.63 -5.51 6.93
C ALA A 167 -2.61 -6.63 6.54
N TYR A 168 -3.13 -7.38 7.52
CA TYR A 168 -4.12 -8.42 7.27
C TYR A 168 -5.41 -7.82 6.67
N HIS A 169 -5.96 -6.78 7.31
CA HIS A 169 -7.18 -6.12 6.83
C HIS A 169 -6.99 -5.42 5.49
N PHE A 170 -5.80 -4.87 5.24
CA PHE A 170 -5.44 -4.33 3.94
C PHE A 170 -5.53 -5.40 2.84
N VAL A 171 -4.83 -6.53 2.97
CA VAL A 171 -4.87 -7.60 1.93
C VAL A 171 -6.28 -8.15 1.76
N LEU A 172 -7.01 -8.35 2.85
CA LEU A 172 -8.41 -8.81 2.84
C LEU A 172 -9.31 -7.84 2.05
N ASP A 173 -9.23 -6.54 2.34
CA ASP A 173 -10.07 -5.56 1.67
C ASP A 173 -9.66 -5.34 0.22
N ILE A 174 -8.36 -5.41 -0.13
CA ILE A 174 -7.93 -5.41 -1.53
C ILE A 174 -8.56 -6.59 -2.28
N CYS A 175 -8.59 -7.79 -1.70
CA CYS A 175 -9.26 -8.94 -2.32
C CYS A 175 -10.77 -8.68 -2.53
N ARG A 176 -11.46 -8.19 -1.50
CA ARG A 176 -12.90 -7.86 -1.54
C ARG A 176 -13.21 -6.81 -2.59
N LEU A 177 -12.51 -5.68 -2.56
CA LEU A 177 -12.69 -4.59 -3.51
C LEU A 177 -12.41 -5.02 -4.95
N THR A 178 -11.40 -5.87 -5.16
CA THR A 178 -11.07 -6.41 -6.49
C THR A 178 -12.19 -7.33 -7.03
N ARG A 179 -12.93 -8.00 -6.13
CA ARG A 179 -14.17 -8.75 -6.47
C ARG A 179 -15.42 -7.88 -6.50
N THR A 180 -15.31 -6.57 -6.30
CA THR A 180 -16.43 -5.62 -6.17
C THR A 180 -17.30 -5.81 -4.91
N ASP A 181 -16.79 -6.49 -3.89
CA ASP A 181 -17.40 -6.59 -2.56
C ASP A 181 -17.11 -5.34 -1.73
N SER A 182 -17.87 -5.13 -0.64
CA SER A 182 -17.63 -4.02 0.27
C SER A 182 -16.43 -4.26 1.19
N PRO A 183 -15.53 -3.27 1.36
CA PRO A 183 -14.43 -3.35 2.32
C PRO A 183 -14.92 -3.24 3.76
N SER A 184 -14.13 -3.75 4.70
CA SER A 184 -14.41 -3.68 6.15
C SER A 184 -13.65 -2.58 6.88
N TRP A 185 -12.48 -2.20 6.36
CA TRP A 185 -11.50 -1.31 6.97
C TRP A 185 -11.18 -0.11 6.07
N LEU A 186 -10.93 -0.33 4.78
CA LEU A 186 -10.72 0.75 3.81
C LEU A 186 -12.02 1.50 3.53
N LYS A 187 -12.05 2.81 3.77
CA LYS A 187 -13.25 3.65 3.57
C LYS A 187 -13.38 4.14 2.13
N ILE A 188 -13.33 3.21 1.17
CA ILE A 188 -13.45 3.49 -0.27
C ILE A 188 -14.59 2.71 -0.88
N LYS A 189 -15.10 3.21 -2.02
CA LYS A 189 -16.23 2.59 -2.73
C LYS A 189 -15.79 1.56 -3.76
N GLU A 190 -14.69 1.83 -4.45
CA GLU A 190 -14.25 1.01 -5.57
C GLU A 190 -12.72 1.00 -5.67
N LEU A 191 -12.21 -0.06 -6.28
CA LEU A 191 -10.81 -0.25 -6.66
C LEU A 191 -10.80 -0.81 -8.07
N SER A 192 -9.91 -0.31 -8.93
CA SER A 192 -9.78 -0.89 -10.26
C SER A 192 -9.19 -2.30 -10.18
N LEU A 193 -9.83 -3.27 -10.86
CA LEU A 193 -9.36 -4.66 -10.93
C LEU A 193 -7.87 -4.79 -11.30
N PRO A 194 -7.33 -4.04 -12.30
CA PRO A 194 -5.90 -4.08 -12.61
C PRO A 194 -5.01 -3.67 -11.44
N LEU A 195 -5.35 -2.58 -10.72
CA LEU A 195 -4.55 -2.12 -9.59
C LEU A 195 -4.61 -3.11 -8.43
N GLY A 196 -5.79 -3.63 -8.10
CA GLY A 196 -5.95 -4.61 -7.02
C GLY A 196 -5.09 -5.86 -7.24
N MET A 197 -5.08 -6.40 -8.47
CA MET A 197 -4.19 -7.52 -8.81
C MET A 197 -2.71 -7.17 -8.74
N GLU A 198 -2.30 -5.99 -9.25
CA GLU A 198 -0.88 -5.58 -9.18
C GLU A 198 -0.41 -5.34 -7.74
N MET A 199 -1.28 -4.83 -6.86
CA MET A 199 -0.96 -4.65 -5.44
C MET A 199 -0.82 -5.99 -4.73
N LEU A 200 -1.73 -6.94 -5.00
CA LEU A 200 -1.62 -8.31 -4.48
C LEU A 200 -0.32 -8.99 -4.97
N GLU A 201 -0.03 -8.90 -6.27
CA GLU A 201 1.21 -9.45 -6.84
C GLU A 201 2.45 -8.84 -6.15
N SER A 202 2.48 -7.51 -5.98
CA SER A 202 3.61 -6.79 -5.38
C SER A 202 3.83 -7.18 -3.92
N VAL A 203 2.75 -7.34 -3.16
CA VAL A 203 2.80 -7.73 -1.74
C VAL A 203 3.26 -9.18 -1.57
N LEU A 204 2.72 -10.10 -2.36
CA LEU A 204 3.01 -11.53 -2.26
C LEU A 204 4.42 -11.87 -2.75
N SER A 205 4.87 -11.21 -3.83
CA SER A 205 6.21 -11.44 -4.38
C SER A 205 7.33 -10.87 -3.52
N ALA A 206 7.08 -9.74 -2.85
CA ALA A 206 8.09 -9.10 -2.01
C ALA A 206 8.34 -9.84 -0.69
N ASN A 207 7.29 -10.44 -0.10
CA ASN A 207 7.33 -10.94 1.27
C ASN A 207 6.79 -12.37 1.45
N PRO A 208 7.15 -13.36 0.61
CA PRO A 208 6.49 -14.66 0.60
C PRO A 208 6.64 -15.44 1.93
N ALA A 209 7.80 -15.35 2.58
CA ALA A 209 8.09 -16.03 3.85
C ALA A 209 7.09 -15.64 4.95
N PHE A 210 6.81 -14.34 5.12
CA PHE A 210 5.86 -13.83 6.12
C PHE A 210 4.46 -14.43 5.96
N PHE A 211 3.98 -14.56 4.72
CA PHE A 211 2.67 -15.16 4.46
C PHE A 211 2.62 -16.66 4.77
N VAL A 212 3.74 -17.38 4.59
CA VAL A 212 3.85 -18.81 4.89
C VAL A 212 3.99 -19.07 6.39
N GLU A 213 4.80 -18.27 7.08
CA GLU A 213 5.10 -18.41 8.51
C GLU A 213 3.87 -18.11 9.39
N HIS A 214 3.00 -17.20 8.95
CA HIS A 214 1.83 -16.80 9.73
C HIS A 214 0.53 -17.39 9.18
N ALA A 215 -0.01 -18.38 9.90
CA ALA A 215 -1.21 -19.13 9.52
C ALA A 215 -2.43 -18.26 9.10
N PRO A 216 -2.74 -17.10 9.74
CA PRO A 216 -3.82 -16.25 9.29
C PRO A 216 -3.62 -15.71 7.87
N PHE A 217 -2.39 -15.31 7.52
CA PHE A 217 -2.06 -14.80 6.19
C PHE A 217 -2.10 -15.91 5.14
N LEU A 218 -1.59 -17.11 5.43
CA LEU A 218 -1.71 -18.25 4.53
C LEU A 218 -3.18 -18.63 4.27
N THR A 219 -4.00 -18.60 5.33
CA THR A 219 -5.45 -18.85 5.22
C THR A 219 -6.14 -17.76 4.38
N LEU A 220 -5.71 -16.50 4.50
CA LEU A 220 -6.20 -15.41 3.67
C LEU A 220 -5.92 -15.64 2.17
N LEU A 221 -4.75 -16.19 1.82
CA LEU A 221 -4.44 -16.54 0.43
C LEU A 221 -5.41 -17.61 -0.09
N ARG A 222 -5.66 -18.65 0.71
CA ARG A 222 -6.58 -19.74 0.39
C ARG A 222 -8.03 -19.26 0.24
N ASP A 223 -8.50 -18.44 1.18
CA ASP A 223 -9.93 -18.11 1.29
C ASP A 223 -10.33 -16.87 0.48
N GLN A 224 -9.38 -15.99 0.14
CA GLN A 224 -9.68 -14.73 -0.56
C GLN A 224 -8.96 -14.61 -1.90
N VAL A 225 -7.64 -14.82 -1.94
CA VAL A 225 -6.85 -14.64 -3.18
C VAL A 225 -7.18 -15.73 -4.19
N PHE A 226 -7.25 -17.00 -3.78
CA PHE A 226 -7.56 -18.10 -4.69
C PHE A 226 -8.95 -17.95 -5.35
N PRO A 227 -10.06 -17.72 -4.61
CA PRO A 227 -11.36 -17.47 -5.23
C PRO A 227 -11.38 -16.26 -6.16
N LEU A 228 -10.67 -15.18 -5.81
CA LEU A 228 -10.53 -13.99 -6.67
C LEU A 228 -9.89 -14.35 -8.01
N VAL A 229 -8.79 -15.11 -8.01
CA VAL A 229 -8.10 -15.53 -9.24
C VAL A 229 -9.00 -16.43 -10.10
N VAL A 230 -9.65 -17.42 -9.48
CA VAL A 230 -10.59 -18.32 -10.17
C VAL A 230 -11.78 -17.56 -10.77
N GLN A 231 -12.33 -16.59 -10.04
CA GLN A 231 -13.44 -15.76 -10.53
C GLN A 231 -12.98 -14.87 -11.70
N THR A 232 -11.82 -14.23 -11.58
CA THR A 232 -11.28 -13.34 -12.62
C THR A 232 -11.07 -14.08 -13.93
N PHE A 233 -10.61 -15.34 -13.87
CA PHE A 233 -10.51 -16.22 -15.03
C PHE A 233 -11.84 -16.52 -15.73
N LYS A 234 -12.93 -16.61 -14.96
CA LYS A 234 -14.27 -16.90 -15.51
C LYS A 234 -14.86 -15.67 -16.20
N GLN A 235 -14.54 -14.48 -15.70
CA GLN A 235 -15.24 -13.24 -16.06
C GLN A 235 -14.49 -12.40 -17.11
N SER A 236 -13.16 -12.53 -17.23
CA SER A 236 -12.37 -11.65 -18.10
C SER A 236 -11.69 -12.38 -19.24
N HIS A 237 -11.78 -11.78 -20.43
CA HIS A 237 -11.00 -12.14 -21.62
C HIS A 237 -10.12 -10.97 -22.10
N ASN A 238 -10.03 -9.90 -21.30
CA ASN A 238 -9.25 -8.72 -21.63
C ASN A 238 -7.75 -9.03 -21.47
N PHE A 239 -6.96 -8.79 -22.52
CA PHE A 239 -5.51 -9.01 -22.53
C PHE A 239 -4.80 -8.43 -21.29
N THR A 240 -5.08 -7.16 -20.97
CA THR A 240 -4.45 -6.41 -19.87
C THR A 240 -4.76 -7.04 -18.50
N VAL A 241 -5.95 -7.61 -18.34
CA VAL A 241 -6.37 -8.32 -17.11
C VAL A 241 -5.75 -9.71 -17.06
N ILE A 242 -5.80 -10.47 -18.16
CA ILE A 242 -5.21 -11.82 -18.23
C ILE A 242 -3.70 -11.79 -17.97
N LEU A 243 -2.96 -10.82 -18.50
CA LEU A 243 -1.53 -10.67 -18.26
C LEU A 243 -1.22 -10.52 -16.75
N ARG A 244 -1.97 -9.66 -16.06
CA ARG A 244 -1.82 -9.45 -14.61
C ARG A 244 -2.23 -10.67 -13.79
N LEU A 245 -3.30 -11.33 -14.22
CA LEU A 245 -3.77 -12.56 -13.59
C LEU A 245 -2.72 -13.67 -13.69
N LEU A 246 -2.12 -13.87 -14.87
CA LEU A 246 -1.05 -14.84 -15.08
C LEU A 246 0.20 -14.53 -14.26
N ARG A 247 0.57 -13.25 -14.11
CA ARG A 247 1.66 -12.83 -13.23
C ARG A 247 1.37 -13.14 -11.76
N LEU A 248 0.17 -12.85 -11.28
CA LEU A 248 -0.26 -13.19 -9.92
C LEU A 248 -0.25 -14.71 -9.69
N ILE A 249 -0.70 -15.50 -10.68
CA ILE A 249 -0.66 -16.97 -10.60
C ILE A 249 0.78 -17.48 -10.57
N ASN A 250 1.65 -16.95 -11.43
CA ASN A 250 3.07 -17.30 -11.40
C ASN A 250 3.65 -17.01 -10.01
N CYS A 251 3.40 -15.83 -9.46
CA CYS A 251 3.81 -15.47 -8.10
C CYS A 251 3.31 -16.49 -7.06
N ILE A 252 2.05 -16.94 -7.16
CA ILE A 252 1.49 -17.95 -6.24
C ILE A 252 2.20 -19.30 -6.42
N ILE A 253 2.36 -19.77 -7.65
CA ILE A 253 2.97 -21.07 -7.95
C ILE A 253 4.43 -21.11 -7.50
N GLN A 254 5.21 -20.06 -7.79
CA GLN A 254 6.64 -20.05 -7.42
C GLN A 254 6.84 -19.98 -5.90
N ASN A 255 6.04 -19.18 -5.18
CA ASN A 255 6.31 -18.90 -3.78
C ASN A 255 5.50 -19.75 -2.79
N PHE A 256 4.37 -20.33 -3.21
CA PHE A 256 3.41 -20.94 -2.29
C PHE A 256 2.96 -22.36 -2.70
N SER A 257 3.51 -22.95 -3.77
CA SER A 257 3.12 -24.30 -4.25
C SER A 257 3.17 -25.38 -3.17
N LYS A 258 4.20 -25.37 -2.32
CA LYS A 258 4.36 -26.34 -1.21
C LYS A 258 3.27 -26.21 -0.15
N ASN A 259 2.83 -24.98 0.14
CA ASN A 259 1.84 -24.69 1.19
C ASN A 259 0.39 -24.69 0.68
N LEU A 260 0.20 -24.48 -0.62
CA LEU A 260 -1.08 -24.39 -1.34
C LEU A 260 -1.11 -25.39 -2.50
N ALA A 261 -0.77 -26.65 -2.24
CA ALA A 261 -0.58 -27.66 -3.28
C ALA A 261 -1.85 -27.93 -4.10
N ALA A 262 -3.01 -28.09 -3.45
CA ALA A 262 -4.28 -28.34 -4.13
C ALA A 262 -4.72 -27.15 -4.99
N GLU A 263 -4.55 -25.94 -4.47
CA GLU A 263 -4.84 -24.69 -5.18
C GLU A 263 -3.90 -24.50 -6.39
N SER A 264 -2.62 -24.79 -6.20
CA SER A 264 -1.60 -24.72 -7.25
C SER A 264 -1.84 -25.75 -8.35
N GLU A 265 -2.26 -26.97 -8.00
CA GLU A 265 -2.68 -28.00 -8.96
C GLU A 265 -3.84 -27.51 -9.83
N VAL A 266 -4.85 -26.86 -9.23
CA VAL A 266 -5.97 -26.28 -9.98
C VAL A 266 -5.48 -25.21 -10.96
N PHE A 267 -4.55 -24.34 -10.55
CA PHE A 267 -3.97 -23.34 -11.44
C PHE A 267 -3.16 -23.96 -12.57
N LEU A 268 -2.26 -24.91 -12.28
CA LEU A 268 -1.47 -25.61 -13.30
C LEU A 268 -2.37 -26.33 -14.30
N CYS A 269 -3.37 -27.08 -13.83
CA CYS A 269 -4.37 -27.71 -14.69
C CYS A 269 -5.10 -26.70 -15.58
N ARG A 270 -5.43 -25.52 -15.03
CA ARG A 270 -6.09 -24.47 -15.79
C ARG A 270 -5.17 -23.87 -16.85
N LEU A 271 -3.91 -23.61 -16.51
CA LEU A 271 -2.87 -23.11 -17.42
C LEU A 271 -2.67 -24.06 -18.61
N VAL A 272 -2.56 -25.37 -18.38
CA VAL A 272 -2.48 -26.37 -19.47
C VAL A 272 -3.66 -26.25 -20.43
N ARG A 273 -4.89 -26.11 -19.90
CA ARG A 273 -6.11 -25.96 -20.71
C ARG A 273 -6.18 -24.64 -21.49
N MET A 274 -5.38 -23.64 -21.13
CA MET A 274 -5.31 -22.36 -21.86
C MET A 274 -4.44 -22.46 -23.11
N ILE A 275 -3.46 -23.38 -23.14
CA ILE A 275 -2.61 -23.61 -24.31
C ILE A 275 -3.48 -24.23 -25.42
N LYS A 276 -3.56 -23.55 -26.56
CA LYS A 276 -4.29 -24.04 -27.74
C LYS A 276 -3.45 -23.85 -29.01
N PRO A 277 -3.34 -24.85 -29.90
CA PRO A 277 -2.58 -24.72 -31.15
C PRO A 277 -3.00 -23.51 -31.99
N ASP A 278 -4.32 -23.29 -32.09
CA ASP A 278 -4.91 -22.17 -32.83
C ASP A 278 -5.22 -20.95 -31.95
N GLY A 279 -4.72 -20.95 -30.71
CA GLY A 279 -4.94 -19.88 -29.73
C GLY A 279 -4.05 -18.65 -29.95
N PRO A 280 -4.27 -17.57 -29.19
CA PRO A 280 -3.41 -16.40 -29.23
C PRO A 280 -1.98 -16.79 -28.82
N LYS A 281 -1.00 -16.58 -29.71
CA LYS A 281 0.40 -17.00 -29.48
C LYS A 281 1.01 -16.37 -28.23
N TRP A 282 0.67 -15.12 -27.94
CA TRP A 282 1.13 -14.43 -26.73
C TRP A 282 0.68 -15.16 -25.46
N LEU A 283 -0.51 -15.75 -25.46
CA LEU A 283 -1.04 -16.46 -24.31
C LEU A 283 -0.30 -17.78 -24.10
N ASN A 284 -0.12 -18.55 -25.18
CA ASN A 284 0.65 -19.78 -25.14
C ASN A 284 2.09 -19.53 -24.66
N ALA A 285 2.74 -18.47 -25.18
CA ALA A 285 4.09 -18.11 -24.78
C ALA A 285 4.19 -17.80 -23.28
N LEU A 286 3.30 -16.95 -22.75
CA LEU A 286 3.29 -16.61 -21.32
C LEU A 286 3.02 -17.83 -20.43
N VAL A 287 2.09 -18.70 -20.83
CA VAL A 287 1.79 -19.90 -20.05
C VAL A 287 2.98 -20.87 -20.05
N LEU A 288 3.65 -21.05 -21.20
CA LEU A 288 4.85 -21.87 -21.30
C LEU A 288 6.03 -21.29 -20.51
N GLU A 289 6.16 -19.97 -20.46
CA GLU A 289 7.16 -19.28 -19.63
C GLU A 289 6.94 -19.61 -18.15
N ILE A 290 5.69 -19.55 -17.66
CA ILE A 290 5.35 -19.93 -16.26
C ILE A 290 5.76 -21.37 -15.97
N PHE A 291 5.45 -22.32 -16.87
CA PHE A 291 5.88 -23.71 -16.70
C PHE A 291 7.40 -23.84 -16.73
N SER A 292 8.08 -23.13 -17.64
CA SER A 292 9.53 -23.13 -17.72
C SER A 292 10.14 -22.67 -16.40
N THR A 293 9.69 -21.54 -15.83
CA THR A 293 10.19 -21.05 -14.55
C THR A 293 9.92 -22.07 -13.43
N TYR A 294 8.71 -22.59 -13.34
CA TYR A 294 8.33 -23.53 -12.28
C TYR A 294 9.18 -24.81 -12.26
N PHE A 295 9.44 -25.41 -13.43
CA PHE A 295 10.22 -26.65 -13.50
C PHE A 295 11.74 -26.43 -13.43
N HIS A 296 12.24 -25.22 -13.71
CA HIS A 296 13.67 -24.92 -13.56
C HIS A 296 14.05 -24.56 -12.11
N ASP A 297 13.11 -24.04 -11.32
CA ASP A 297 13.36 -23.68 -9.91
C ASP A 297 13.25 -24.88 -8.94
N GLU A 298 12.80 -26.05 -9.41
CA GLU A 298 12.69 -27.29 -8.60
C GLU A 298 13.93 -28.23 -8.70
N GLU A 299 14.99 -27.84 -9.44
CA GLU A 299 16.31 -28.50 -9.42
C GLU A 299 17.26 -27.91 -8.36
#